data_AF-A0A7S2MHN7-F1
#
_entry.id   AF-A0A7S2MHN7-F1
#
_cell.length_a   1.000
_cell.length_b   1.000
_cell.length_c   1.000
_cell.angle_alpha   90.00
_cell.angle_beta   90.00
_cell.angle_gamma   90.00
#
_symmetry.space_group_name_H-M   'P 1'
#
loop_
_entity.id
_entity.type
_entity.pdbx_description
1 polymer ?
#
loop_
_entity_poly.entity_id
_entity_poly.type
_entity_poly.pdbx_seq_one_letter_code
_entity_poly.pdbx_strand_id
1 'polypeptide(L)'
;QMFRHSPLVVAFDVRNEPHDIRWKFLTWGDGNPETDWAAAATRAGDALLNVNPDLLIVVSALCFCMDLGPIKEHPIKLRFDNRVVYEVHNYIEFQLATLVTNQLMSWTAIQRLMWPLFILLMAAVLFCVNAWIKLGKPRPPRGTRTLTFFSWFTFCCIGVLALWIGMYAFYRLYCNYYA
;
A
#
# COMPACT_ATOMS: atom_id res chain seq x y z
N GLN A 1 -5.87 -32.08 12.17
CA GLN A 1 -6.13 -33.51 12.49
C GLN A 1 -6.81 -34.25 11.35
N MET A 2 -7.91 -33.73 10.78
CA MET A 2 -8.64 -34.39 9.67
C MET A 2 -7.75 -34.82 8.49
N PHE A 3 -6.80 -33.99 8.09
CA PHE A 3 -5.91 -34.25 6.95
C PHE A 3 -4.56 -34.88 7.32
N ARG A 4 -4.37 -35.33 8.57
CA ARG A 4 -3.05 -35.77 9.08
C ARG A 4 -2.40 -36.88 8.24
N HIS A 5 -3.19 -37.82 7.74
CA HIS A 5 -2.73 -38.96 6.95
C HIS A 5 -3.10 -38.86 5.48
N SER A 6 -3.55 -37.68 5.03
CA SER A 6 -3.88 -37.47 3.62
C SER A 6 -2.61 -37.07 2.86
N PRO A 7 -2.07 -37.92 1.98
CA PRO A 7 -0.91 -37.54 1.15
C PRO A 7 -1.26 -36.49 0.09
N LEU A 8 -2.56 -36.20 -0.10
CA LEU A 8 -3.05 -35.19 -1.06
C LEU A 8 -2.99 -33.76 -0.50
N VAL A 9 -2.84 -33.60 0.82
CA VAL A 9 -2.73 -32.29 1.48
C VAL A 9 -1.28 -32.06 1.86
N VAL A 10 -0.58 -31.32 1.01
CA VAL A 10 0.87 -31.11 1.13
C VAL A 10 1.25 -29.89 1.96
N ALA A 11 0.32 -28.94 2.15
CA ALA A 11 0.61 -27.66 2.77
C ALA A 11 -0.61 -27.02 3.42
N PHE A 12 -0.35 -26.04 4.29
CA PHE A 12 -1.34 -25.09 4.79
C PHE A 12 -0.83 -23.66 4.62
N ASP A 13 -1.63 -22.83 3.96
CA ASP A 13 -1.56 -21.38 4.12
C ASP A 13 -2.15 -21.02 5.50
N VAL A 14 -1.33 -20.40 6.33
CA VAL A 14 -1.68 -20.04 7.70
C VAL A 14 -2.77 -18.97 7.73
N ARG A 15 -2.71 -18.00 6.81
CA ARG A 15 -3.66 -16.88 6.74
C ARG A 15 -3.50 -16.13 5.42
N ASN A 16 -4.49 -16.30 4.54
CA ASN A 16 -4.64 -15.46 3.35
C ASN A 16 -4.67 -13.96 3.68
N GLU A 17 -3.79 -13.22 3.00
CA GLU A 17 -3.76 -11.75 2.91
C GLU A 17 -3.78 -11.03 4.27
N PRO A 18 -2.74 -11.19 5.10
CA PRO A 18 -2.58 -10.37 6.29
C PRO A 18 -2.30 -8.92 5.86
N HIS A 19 -3.08 -8.00 6.43
CA HIS A 19 -3.03 -6.58 6.14
C HIS A 19 -3.48 -5.76 7.35
N ASP A 20 -3.17 -4.49 7.34
CA ASP A 20 -3.55 -3.56 8.40
C ASP A 20 -5.06 -3.37 8.44
N ILE A 21 -5.60 -3.11 9.63
CA ILE A 21 -7.02 -2.81 9.79
C ILE A 21 -7.15 -1.53 10.61
N ARG A 22 -7.49 -0.44 9.92
CA ARG A 22 -7.73 0.89 10.51
C ARG A 22 -6.53 1.41 11.31
N TRP A 23 -6.53 1.18 12.63
CA TRP A 23 -5.53 1.68 13.58
C TRP A 23 -4.58 0.58 14.08
N LYS A 24 -4.77 -0.65 13.60
CA LYS A 24 -3.92 -1.80 13.92
C LYS A 24 -3.04 -2.11 12.72
N PHE A 25 -1.76 -1.85 12.89
CA PHE A 25 -0.73 -2.05 11.87
C PHE A 25 0.00 -3.34 12.18
N LEU A 26 0.02 -4.27 11.23
CA LEU A 26 0.82 -5.47 11.32
C LEU A 26 2.30 -5.11 11.23
N THR A 27 3.07 -5.84 12.01
CA THR A 27 4.52 -5.74 12.08
C THR A 27 5.13 -7.08 11.71
N TRP A 28 6.44 -7.10 11.48
CA TRP A 28 7.16 -8.31 11.14
C TRP A 28 8.49 -8.33 11.89
N GLY A 29 8.62 -9.24 12.87
CA GLY A 29 9.87 -9.47 13.59
C GLY A 29 10.18 -8.48 14.72
N ASP A 30 9.23 -7.62 15.11
CA ASP A 30 9.40 -6.68 16.24
C ASP A 30 9.06 -7.30 17.60
N GLY A 31 8.53 -8.53 17.61
CA GLY A 31 8.20 -9.27 18.82
C GLY A 31 6.90 -8.83 19.50
N ASN A 32 6.16 -7.86 18.95
CA ASN A 32 4.90 -7.43 19.52
C ASN A 32 3.83 -8.54 19.34
N PRO A 33 3.31 -9.16 20.41
CA PRO A 33 2.39 -10.29 20.29
C PRO A 33 1.06 -9.94 19.62
N GLU A 34 0.67 -8.66 19.58
CA GLU A 34 -0.59 -8.22 19.00
C GLU A 34 -0.52 -7.97 17.50
N THR A 35 0.67 -7.66 16.96
CA THR A 35 0.84 -7.16 15.59
C THR A 35 1.88 -7.92 14.79
N ASP A 36 2.82 -8.63 15.45
CA ASP A 36 3.91 -9.33 14.78
C ASP A 36 3.38 -10.58 14.06
N TRP A 37 3.16 -10.42 12.76
CA TRP A 37 2.69 -11.48 11.89
C TRP A 37 3.73 -12.60 11.78
N ALA A 38 5.02 -12.30 11.76
CA ALA A 38 6.07 -13.32 11.65
C ALA A 38 6.07 -14.25 12.86
N ALA A 39 5.93 -13.68 14.06
CA ALA A 39 5.82 -14.46 15.29
C ALA A 39 4.52 -15.27 15.32
N ALA A 40 3.40 -14.71 14.85
CA ALA A 40 2.12 -15.42 14.79
C ALA A 40 2.15 -16.60 13.81
N ALA A 41 2.67 -16.39 12.60
CA ALA A 41 2.85 -17.41 11.58
C ALA A 41 3.76 -18.55 12.07
N THR A 42 4.85 -18.20 12.77
CA THR A 42 5.76 -19.18 13.37
C THR A 42 5.05 -20.07 14.39
N ARG A 43 4.28 -19.48 15.32
CA ARG A 43 3.52 -20.24 16.32
C ARG A 43 2.49 -21.18 15.68
N ALA A 44 1.79 -20.70 14.65
CA ALA A 44 0.82 -21.50 13.92
C ALA A 44 1.47 -22.64 13.13
N GLY A 45 2.57 -22.35 12.42
CA GLY A 45 3.35 -23.34 11.68
C GLY A 45 3.87 -24.45 12.57
N ASP A 46 4.50 -24.11 13.70
CA ASP A 46 4.97 -25.09 14.68
C ASP A 46 3.83 -25.97 15.22
N ALA A 47 2.66 -25.37 15.50
CA ALA A 47 1.50 -26.12 15.96
C ALA A 47 0.98 -27.11 14.91
N LEU A 48 0.96 -26.71 13.62
CA LEU A 48 0.59 -27.59 12.51
C LEU A 48 1.59 -28.74 12.34
N LEU A 49 2.89 -28.44 12.39
CA LEU A 49 3.95 -29.41 12.21
C LEU A 49 4.04 -30.42 13.36
N ASN A 50 3.69 -30.03 14.59
CA ASN A 50 3.54 -30.98 15.70
C ASN A 50 2.46 -32.03 15.44
N VAL A 51 1.46 -31.74 14.60
CA VAL A 51 0.41 -32.69 14.21
C VAL A 51 0.87 -33.53 13.02
N ASN A 52 1.43 -32.89 11.99
CA ASN A 52 1.99 -33.56 10.82
C ASN A 52 3.31 -32.90 10.40
N PRO A 53 4.47 -33.53 10.66
CA PRO A 53 5.78 -32.96 10.36
C PRO A 53 6.15 -32.96 8.87
N ASP A 54 5.32 -33.57 8.01
CA ASP A 54 5.56 -33.64 6.56
C ASP A 54 4.89 -32.49 5.78
N LEU A 55 4.11 -31.64 6.45
CA LEU A 55 3.46 -30.48 5.82
C LEU A 55 4.44 -29.37 5.49
N LEU A 56 4.22 -28.68 4.37
CA LEU A 56 4.76 -27.35 4.14
C LEU A 56 3.87 -26.29 4.81
N ILE A 57 4.49 -25.26 5.37
CA ILE A 57 3.81 -24.11 5.96
C ILE A 57 3.99 -22.93 5.02
N VAL A 58 2.88 -22.51 4.42
CA VAL A 58 2.85 -21.35 3.54
C VAL A 58 2.60 -20.12 4.38
N VAL A 59 3.52 -19.15 4.30
CA VAL A 59 3.46 -17.89 5.05
C VAL A 59 3.28 -16.75 4.07
N SER A 60 2.07 -16.18 4.09
CA SER A 60 1.72 -14.94 3.41
C SER A 60 2.62 -13.76 3.80
N ALA A 61 2.99 -12.94 2.83
CA ALA A 61 3.64 -11.65 3.02
C ALA A 61 2.70 -10.61 3.67
N LEU A 62 3.23 -9.46 4.11
CA LEU A 62 2.41 -8.34 4.58
C LEU A 62 1.66 -7.66 3.42
N CYS A 63 0.76 -6.72 3.76
CA CYS A 63 0.10 -5.84 2.79
C CYS A 63 -0.63 -6.63 1.69
N PHE A 64 -1.61 -7.46 2.09
CA PHE A 64 -2.32 -8.37 1.17
C PHE A 64 -1.38 -9.30 0.40
N CYS A 65 -0.38 -9.86 1.07
CA CYS A 65 0.64 -10.70 0.46
C CYS A 65 1.51 -9.97 -0.60
N MET A 66 1.63 -8.65 -0.59
CA MET A 66 2.45 -7.93 -1.58
C MET A 66 3.88 -7.66 -1.10
N ASP A 67 4.13 -7.57 0.21
CA ASP A 67 5.41 -7.12 0.76
C ASP A 67 6.16 -8.21 1.53
N LEU A 68 7.21 -8.75 0.89
CA LEU A 68 8.18 -9.69 1.48
C LEU A 68 9.44 -8.99 2.01
N GLY A 69 9.57 -7.66 1.90
CA GLY A 69 10.77 -6.92 2.29
C GLY A 69 11.32 -7.28 3.67
N PRO A 70 10.47 -7.38 4.72
CA PRO A 70 10.92 -7.71 6.07
C PRO A 70 11.55 -9.11 6.25
N ILE A 71 11.29 -10.06 5.35
CA ILE A 71 11.81 -11.44 5.45
C ILE A 71 13.32 -11.50 5.33
N LYS A 72 13.92 -10.57 4.59
CA LYS A 72 15.38 -10.52 4.41
C LYS A 72 16.11 -10.37 5.74
N GLU A 73 15.53 -9.59 6.65
CA GLU A 73 16.11 -9.28 7.96
C GLU A 73 15.60 -10.25 9.03
N HIS A 74 14.33 -10.63 8.97
CA HIS A 74 13.66 -11.50 9.93
C HIS A 74 13.00 -12.69 9.24
N PRO A 75 13.76 -13.66 8.72
CA PRO A 75 13.18 -14.85 8.09
C PRO A 75 12.46 -15.71 9.15
N ILE A 76 11.33 -16.31 8.75
CA ILE A 76 10.62 -17.29 9.57
C ILE A 76 11.52 -18.48 9.85
N LYS A 77 11.58 -18.87 11.13
CA LYS A 77 12.28 -20.07 11.59
C LYS A 77 11.29 -20.92 12.37
N LEU A 78 10.90 -22.04 11.78
CA LEU A 78 10.09 -23.06 12.45
C LEU A 78 11.00 -24.02 13.22
N ARG A 79 10.43 -24.80 14.14
CA ARG A 79 11.13 -25.87 14.85
C ARG A 79 11.55 -27.03 13.94
N PHE A 80 10.90 -27.15 12.79
CA PHE A 80 11.20 -28.18 11.79
C PHE A 80 11.85 -27.52 10.58
N ASP A 81 13.03 -28.00 10.23
CA ASP A 81 13.80 -27.47 9.12
C ASP A 81 13.15 -27.77 7.76
N ASN A 82 13.37 -26.88 6.80
CA ASN A 82 12.96 -27.06 5.40
C ASN A 82 11.44 -27.26 5.23
N ARG A 83 10.63 -26.51 6.00
CA ARG A 83 9.15 -26.54 5.94
C ARG A 83 8.49 -25.22 5.57
N VAL A 84 9.22 -24.12 5.46
CA VAL A 84 8.65 -22.80 5.15
C VAL A 84 8.57 -22.59 3.64
N VAL A 85 7.42 -22.13 3.16
CA VAL A 85 7.20 -21.58 1.81
C VAL A 85 6.64 -20.18 1.98
N TYR A 86 7.18 -19.20 1.25
CA TYR A 86 6.61 -17.84 1.23
C TYR A 86 5.70 -17.67 0.02
N GLU A 87 4.60 -16.94 0.19
CA GLU A 87 3.68 -16.62 -0.90
C GLU A 87 3.46 -15.11 -1.04
N VAL A 88 3.19 -14.70 -2.27
CA VAL A 88 2.84 -13.33 -2.64
C VAL A 88 1.64 -13.29 -3.57
N HIS A 89 0.85 -12.23 -3.46
CA HIS A 89 -0.23 -11.92 -4.40
C HIS A 89 0.18 -10.75 -5.28
N ASN A 90 -0.21 -10.82 -6.55
CA ASN A 90 0.04 -9.76 -7.51
C ASN A 90 -1.19 -9.61 -8.42
N TYR A 91 -1.83 -8.47 -8.32
CA TYR A 91 -3.01 -8.10 -9.11
C TYR A 91 -2.69 -6.87 -9.95
N ILE A 92 -3.14 -6.86 -11.22
CA ILE A 92 -2.83 -5.79 -12.18
C ILE A 92 -3.31 -4.42 -11.69
N GLU A 93 -4.40 -4.41 -10.93
CA GLU A 93 -5.00 -3.24 -10.29
C GLU A 93 -4.03 -2.52 -9.35
N PHE A 94 -3.11 -3.26 -8.73
CA PHE A 94 -2.12 -2.72 -7.80
C PHE A 94 -0.74 -2.52 -8.44
N GLN A 95 -0.46 -3.11 -9.60
CA GLN A 95 0.87 -3.06 -10.22
C GLN A 95 1.39 -1.65 -10.49
N LEU A 96 0.55 -0.74 -10.98
CA LEU A 96 1.00 0.64 -11.24
C LEU A 96 1.40 1.33 -9.93
N ALA A 97 0.58 1.20 -8.91
CA ALA A 97 0.82 1.77 -7.59
C ALA A 97 2.10 1.20 -6.96
N THR A 98 2.21 -0.13 -6.91
CA THR A 98 3.37 -0.85 -6.39
C THR A 98 4.65 -0.53 -7.17
N LEU A 99 4.57 -0.37 -8.50
CA LEU A 99 5.72 0.02 -9.31
C LEU A 99 6.18 1.44 -9.01
N VAL A 100 5.23 2.39 -8.90
CA VAL A 100 5.54 3.78 -8.53
C VAL A 100 6.24 3.82 -7.17
N THR A 101 5.73 3.09 -6.18
CA THR A 101 6.28 3.20 -4.83
C THR A 101 7.56 2.44 -4.60
N ASN A 102 7.74 1.29 -5.26
CA ASN A 102 8.99 0.53 -5.21
C ASN A 102 10.13 1.17 -6.02
N GLN A 103 9.84 1.82 -7.15
CA GLN A 103 10.87 2.31 -8.07
C GLN A 103 11.12 3.82 -7.98
N LEU A 104 10.11 4.61 -7.61
CA LEU A 104 10.21 6.07 -7.61
C LEU A 104 10.26 6.60 -6.19
N MET A 105 9.17 6.44 -5.44
CA MET A 105 9.06 6.98 -4.08
C MET A 105 7.83 6.49 -3.32
N SER A 106 7.94 6.38 -2.00
CA SER A 106 6.82 5.95 -1.13
C SER A 106 5.61 6.88 -1.21
N TRP A 107 4.42 6.36 -0.91
CA TRP A 107 3.19 7.15 -0.85
C TRP A 107 3.28 8.36 0.09
N THR A 108 4.07 8.27 1.16
CA THR A 108 4.32 9.39 2.07
C THR A 108 5.13 10.50 1.39
N ALA A 109 6.16 10.14 0.63
CA ALA A 109 6.96 11.11 -0.10
C ALA A 109 6.13 11.79 -1.20
N ILE A 110 5.30 11.02 -1.93
CA ILE A 110 4.35 11.56 -2.91
C ILE A 110 3.45 12.60 -2.23
N GLN A 111 2.79 12.24 -1.14
CA GLN A 111 1.88 13.14 -0.44
C GLN A 111 2.59 14.43 0.04
N ARG A 112 3.80 14.30 0.60
CA ARG A 112 4.59 15.44 1.09
C ARG A 112 5.00 16.40 -0.02
N LEU A 113 5.29 15.90 -1.22
CA LEU A 113 5.64 16.75 -2.37
C LEU A 113 4.42 17.36 -3.05
N MET A 114 3.27 16.69 -3.01
CA MET A 114 2.07 17.16 -3.68
C MET A 114 1.48 18.43 -3.04
N TRP A 115 1.52 18.54 -1.71
CA TRP A 115 1.03 19.74 -1.01
C TRP A 115 1.72 21.04 -1.45
N PRO A 116 3.07 21.16 -1.40
CA PRO A 116 3.74 22.35 -1.87
C PRO A 116 3.56 22.56 -3.38
N LEU A 117 3.54 21.50 -4.19
CA LEU A 117 3.25 21.62 -5.63
C LEU A 117 1.88 22.23 -5.89
N PHE A 118 0.84 21.79 -5.16
CA PHE A 118 -0.49 22.35 -5.25
C PHE A 118 -0.52 23.84 -4.84
N ILE A 119 0.17 24.20 -3.76
CA ILE A 119 0.29 25.59 -3.30
C ILE A 119 1.00 26.45 -4.36
N LEU A 120 2.10 25.96 -4.94
CA LEU A 120 2.87 26.67 -5.97
C LEU A 120 2.05 26.85 -7.26
N LEU A 121 1.32 25.82 -7.70
CA LEU A 121 0.41 25.91 -8.84
C LEU A 121 -0.68 26.96 -8.58
N MET A 122 -1.23 27.00 -7.36
CA MET A 122 -2.21 28.02 -6.99
C MET A 122 -1.63 29.43 -7.00
N ALA A 123 -0.42 29.61 -6.45
CA ALA A 123 0.28 30.88 -6.50
C ALA A 123 0.57 31.32 -7.94
N ALA A 124 0.98 30.38 -8.81
CA ALA A 124 1.24 30.65 -10.23
C ALA A 124 -0.03 31.07 -10.98
N VAL A 125 -1.17 30.40 -10.74
CA VAL A 125 -2.46 30.79 -11.33
C VAL A 125 -2.86 32.19 -10.90
N LEU A 126 -2.76 32.50 -9.59
CA LEU A 126 -3.06 33.83 -9.06
C LEU A 126 -2.14 34.91 -9.64
N PHE A 127 -0.84 34.60 -9.79
CA PHE A 127 0.13 35.48 -10.43
C PHE A 127 -0.23 35.75 -11.89
N CYS A 128 -0.53 34.72 -12.67
CA CYS A 128 -0.93 34.85 -14.08
C CYS A 128 -2.22 35.66 -14.23
N VAL A 129 -3.23 35.44 -13.38
CA VAL A 129 -4.48 36.22 -13.37
C VAL A 129 -4.19 37.69 -13.06
N ASN A 130 -3.35 37.97 -12.06
CA ASN A 130 -2.94 39.33 -11.71
C ASN A 130 -2.19 40.02 -12.86
N ALA A 131 -1.24 39.32 -13.49
CA ALA A 131 -0.50 39.83 -14.65
C ALA A 131 -1.44 40.12 -15.84
N TRP A 132 -2.38 39.23 -16.14
CA TRP A 132 -3.39 39.41 -17.19
C TRP A 132 -4.22 40.69 -16.98
N ILE A 133 -4.63 40.93 -15.73
CA ILE A 133 -5.37 42.14 -15.34
C ILE A 133 -4.51 43.39 -15.54
N LYS A 134 -3.24 43.36 -15.09
CA LYS A 134 -2.31 44.49 -15.23
C LYS A 134 -1.99 44.84 -16.68
N LEU A 135 -1.94 43.84 -17.57
CA LEU A 135 -1.71 44.02 -19.00
C LEU A 135 -2.95 44.53 -19.78
N GLY A 136 -4.07 44.78 -19.10
CA GLY A 136 -5.29 45.29 -19.74
C GLY A 136 -5.92 44.31 -20.73
N LYS A 137 -5.59 43.02 -20.65
CA LYS A 137 -6.12 42.02 -21.58
C LYS A 137 -7.63 41.81 -21.36
N PRO A 138 -8.40 41.54 -22.42
CA PRO A 138 -9.85 41.39 -22.33
C PRO A 138 -10.21 40.28 -21.33
N ARG A 139 -11.25 40.54 -20.54
CA ARG A 139 -11.80 39.55 -19.60
C ARG A 139 -12.83 38.69 -20.33
N PRO A 140 -12.91 37.38 -20.06
CA PRO A 140 -14.00 36.57 -20.57
C PRO A 140 -15.36 37.16 -20.14
N PRO A 141 -16.40 37.05 -20.99
CA PRO A 141 -17.78 37.38 -20.64
C PRO A 141 -18.17 36.81 -19.27
N ARG A 142 -19.01 37.52 -18.51
CA ARG A 142 -19.36 37.12 -17.12
C ARG A 142 -19.85 35.67 -17.02
N GLY A 143 -20.59 35.18 -18.01
CA GLY A 143 -21.11 33.80 -18.04
C GLY A 143 -20.08 32.72 -18.38
N THR A 144 -18.97 33.06 -19.05
CA THR A 144 -17.91 32.09 -19.39
C THR A 144 -16.74 32.14 -18.42
N ARG A 145 -16.61 33.20 -17.62
CA ARG A 145 -15.46 33.44 -16.73
C ARG A 145 -15.25 32.34 -15.69
N THR A 146 -16.34 31.83 -15.10
CA THR A 146 -16.34 30.65 -14.24
C THR A 146 -15.98 29.40 -15.03
N LEU A 147 -16.56 29.20 -16.21
CA LEU A 147 -16.26 28.04 -17.04
C LEU A 147 -14.81 28.03 -17.58
N THR A 148 -14.15 29.16 -17.79
CA THR A 148 -12.78 29.16 -18.32
C THR A 148 -11.75 29.00 -17.21
N PHE A 149 -11.84 29.76 -16.12
CA PHE A 149 -10.82 29.68 -15.05
C PHE A 149 -11.04 28.50 -14.11
N PHE A 150 -12.29 28.22 -13.75
CA PHE A 150 -12.58 27.13 -12.83
C PHE A 150 -12.44 25.78 -13.54
N SER A 151 -12.96 25.59 -14.76
CA SER A 151 -12.89 24.26 -15.39
C SER A 151 -11.47 23.78 -15.66
N TRP A 152 -10.58 24.66 -16.15
CA TRP A 152 -9.18 24.27 -16.40
C TRP A 152 -8.40 24.02 -15.11
N PHE A 153 -8.66 24.80 -14.06
CA PHE A 153 -8.01 24.61 -12.77
C PHE A 153 -8.56 23.39 -12.01
N THR A 154 -9.89 23.21 -12.01
CA THR A 154 -10.58 22.10 -11.37
C THR A 154 -10.26 20.77 -12.05
N PHE A 155 -10.26 20.71 -13.38
CA PHE A 155 -9.96 19.47 -14.10
C PHE A 155 -8.51 19.02 -13.92
N CYS A 156 -7.55 19.94 -13.98
CA CYS A 156 -6.12 19.60 -13.86
C CYS A 156 -5.65 19.40 -12.42
N CYS A 157 -6.15 20.17 -11.44
CA CYS A 157 -5.61 20.12 -10.09
C CYS A 157 -6.49 19.32 -9.13
N ILE A 158 -7.82 19.43 -9.20
CA ILE A 158 -8.70 18.77 -8.22
C ILE A 158 -8.87 17.29 -8.54
N GLY A 159 -9.04 16.92 -9.81
CA GLY A 159 -9.16 15.50 -10.20
C GLY A 159 -7.91 14.70 -9.86
N VAL A 160 -6.74 15.26 -10.19
CA VAL A 160 -5.43 14.68 -9.85
C VAL A 160 -5.29 14.61 -8.33
N LEU A 161 -5.44 15.72 -7.60
CA LEU A 161 -5.31 15.74 -6.13
C LEU A 161 -6.29 14.76 -5.44
N ALA A 162 -7.53 14.67 -5.91
CA ALA A 162 -8.53 13.75 -5.36
C ALA A 162 -8.17 12.28 -5.61
N LEU A 163 -7.70 11.95 -6.80
CA LEU A 163 -7.20 10.61 -7.13
C LEU A 163 -6.02 10.24 -6.23
N TRP A 164 -5.06 11.15 -6.06
CA TRP A 164 -3.89 10.92 -5.22
C TRP A 164 -4.21 10.80 -3.73
N ILE A 165 -5.04 11.69 -3.19
CA ILE A 165 -5.51 11.60 -1.80
C ILE A 165 -6.30 10.29 -1.60
N GLY A 166 -7.14 9.92 -2.57
CA GLY A 166 -7.89 8.68 -2.56
C GLY A 166 -6.97 7.46 -2.52
N MET A 167 -5.95 7.42 -3.39
CA MET A 167 -4.96 6.34 -3.38
C MET A 167 -4.17 6.32 -2.08
N TYR A 168 -3.64 7.45 -1.63
CA TYR A 168 -2.90 7.56 -0.36
C TYR A 168 -3.73 7.06 0.82
N ALA A 169 -5.00 7.46 0.91
CA ALA A 169 -5.90 7.03 1.98
C ALA A 169 -6.26 5.54 1.88
N PHE A 170 -6.51 5.04 0.68
CA PHE A 170 -6.79 3.63 0.43
C PHE A 170 -5.60 2.75 0.85
N TYR A 171 -4.39 3.02 0.35
CA TYR A 171 -3.22 2.22 0.67
C TYR A 171 -2.86 2.29 2.16
N ARG A 172 -2.97 3.45 2.81
CA ARG A 172 -2.71 3.58 4.26
C ARG A 172 -3.51 2.62 5.11
N LEU A 173 -4.78 2.44 4.76
CA LEU A 173 -5.73 1.72 5.61
C LEU A 173 -5.33 0.26 5.80
N TYR A 174 -4.53 -0.27 4.86
CA TYR A 174 -4.27 -1.69 4.72
C TYR A 174 -2.79 -2.03 4.63
N CYS A 175 -1.96 -1.08 4.22
CA CYS A 175 -0.53 -1.24 4.06
C CYS A 175 0.15 -0.04 4.69
N ASN A 176 0.80 -0.25 5.83
CA ASN A 176 1.69 0.72 6.45
C ASN A 176 2.58 1.35 5.37
N TYR A 177 2.84 2.66 5.48
CA TYR A 177 3.31 3.57 4.42
C TYR A 177 4.65 3.25 3.74
N TYR A 178 5.25 2.12 4.10
CA TYR A 178 6.54 1.65 3.64
C TYR A 178 6.49 0.87 2.32
N ALA A 179 5.29 0.54 1.82
CA ALA A 179 5.09 0.08 0.45
C ALA A 179 5.00 1.24 -0.54
#